data_AF-A0AAD9GGL2-F1
#
_entry.id   AF-A0AAD9GGL2-F1
#
_cell.length_a   1.000
_cell.length_b   1.000
_cell.length_c   1.000
_cell.angle_alpha   90.00
_cell.angle_beta   90.00
_cell.angle_gamma   90.00
#
_symmetry.space_group_name_H-M   'P 1'
#
loop_
_entity.id
_entity.type
_entity.pdbx_description
1 polymer ?
#
loop_
_entity_poly.entity_id
_entity_poly.type
_entity_poly.pdbx_seq_one_letter_code
_entity_poly.pdbx_strand_id
1 'polypeptide(L)'
;MIPRRISLLLSLLLPLAIDASINLLKQRAENEHDAVAATRGLIQRRLGDRFNDQISLRVLPPDSDGLDVFELGSDGQKIEIAANSASAMAYGLQWYLKSVVHTQTDWDNHKLQLPKVLPKVKQRVHHKRSSKFSYYQNVCTVSYSSWTWGWSQWEKHIDWMALNGTKIYLKSFM
;
A
#
# COMPACT_ATOMS: atom_id res chain seq x y z
N MET A 1 -7.34 -31.14 46.32
CA MET A 1 -5.92 -31.47 46.03
C MET A 1 -5.82 -31.88 44.56
N ILE A 2 -5.34 -30.99 43.69
CA ILE A 2 -5.09 -31.33 42.28
C ILE A 2 -3.82 -32.20 42.21
N PRO A 3 -3.79 -33.34 41.52
CA PRO A 3 -2.63 -34.24 41.48
C PRO A 3 -1.38 -33.54 40.91
N ARG A 4 -0.22 -33.70 41.57
CA ARG A 4 1.08 -33.09 41.18
C ARG A 4 1.47 -33.30 39.71
N ARG A 5 1.07 -34.42 39.09
CA ARG A 5 1.33 -34.70 37.65
C ARG A 5 0.51 -33.79 36.71
N ILE A 6 -0.70 -33.40 37.09
CA ILE A 6 -1.56 -32.49 36.31
C ILE A 6 -1.05 -31.05 36.44
N SER A 7 -0.55 -30.67 37.62
CA SER A 7 0.04 -29.34 37.85
C SER A 7 1.31 -29.08 37.03
N LEU A 8 2.16 -30.09 36.83
CA LEU A 8 3.39 -30.00 36.03
C LEU A 8 3.10 -29.92 34.52
N LEU A 9 2.11 -30.67 34.04
CA LEU A 9 1.64 -30.59 32.65
C LEU A 9 0.98 -29.24 32.36
N LEU A 10 0.16 -28.72 33.30
CA LEU A 10 -0.43 -27.38 33.16
C LEU A 10 0.63 -26.28 33.13
N SER A 11 1.67 -26.35 33.98
CA SER A 11 2.72 -25.33 34.02
C SER A 11 3.61 -25.30 32.77
N LEU A 12 3.70 -26.41 32.03
CA LEU A 12 4.46 -26.50 30.77
C LEU A 12 3.61 -26.14 29.54
N LEU A 13 2.31 -26.45 29.55
CA LEU A 13 1.40 -26.21 28.44
C LEU A 13 0.88 -24.76 28.38
N LEU A 14 0.72 -24.09 29.53
CA LEU A 14 0.24 -22.71 29.59
C LEU A 14 1.17 -21.71 28.86
N PRO A 15 2.50 -21.67 29.12
CA PRO A 15 3.39 -20.74 28.42
C PRO A 15 3.47 -21.02 26.91
N LEU A 16 3.45 -22.30 26.51
CA LEU A 16 3.47 -22.68 25.09
C LEU A 16 2.21 -22.22 24.35
N ALA A 17 1.04 -22.32 24.99
CA ALA A 17 -0.23 -21.84 24.42
C ALA A 17 -0.29 -20.31 24.34
N ILE A 18 0.32 -19.61 25.31
CA ILE A 18 0.44 -18.14 25.29
C ILE A 18 1.36 -17.69 24.16
N ASP A 19 2.55 -18.31 23.99
CA ASP A 19 3.47 -17.97 22.90
C ASP A 19 2.88 -18.26 21.51
N ALA A 20 2.18 -19.38 21.36
CA ALA A 20 1.46 -19.70 20.13
C ALA A 20 0.35 -18.68 19.83
N SER A 21 -0.39 -18.24 20.85
CA SER A 21 -1.43 -17.22 20.71
C SER A 21 -0.84 -15.85 20.38
N ILE A 22 0.28 -15.47 21.00
CA ILE A 22 1.00 -14.22 20.71
C ILE A 22 1.54 -14.25 19.28
N ASN A 23 2.12 -15.36 18.84
CA ASN A 23 2.60 -15.50 17.45
C ASN A 23 1.44 -15.46 16.45
N LEU A 24 0.30 -16.08 16.77
CA LEU A 24 -0.90 -16.01 15.92
C LEU A 24 -1.44 -14.58 15.84
N LEU A 25 -1.43 -13.83 16.94
CA LEU A 25 -1.85 -12.42 16.98
C LEU A 25 -0.89 -11.52 16.21
N LYS A 26 0.43 -11.72 16.34
CA LYS A 26 1.44 -11.01 15.55
C LYS A 26 1.27 -11.30 14.06
N GLN A 27 1.09 -12.57 13.70
CA GLN A 27 0.87 -12.99 12.32
C GLN A 27 -0.45 -12.43 11.76
N ARG A 28 -1.52 -12.35 12.57
CA ARG A 28 -2.78 -11.69 12.17
C ARG A 28 -2.62 -10.20 11.95
N ALA A 29 -1.90 -9.50 12.83
CA ALA A 29 -1.63 -8.08 12.70
C ALA A 29 -0.74 -7.76 11.47
N GLU A 30 0.24 -8.61 11.18
CA GLU A 30 1.07 -8.51 9.97
C GLU A 30 0.29 -8.86 8.68
N ASN A 31 -0.65 -9.83 8.76
CA ASN A 31 -1.49 -10.23 7.63
C ASN A 31 -2.71 -9.32 7.40
N GLU A 32 -2.98 -8.34 8.26
CA GLU A 32 -4.20 -7.53 8.18
C GLU A 32 -4.20 -6.58 6.97
N HIS A 33 -3.03 -6.30 6.39
CA HIS A 33 -2.88 -5.39 5.26
C HIS A 33 -2.07 -6.00 4.12
N ASP A 34 -2.76 -6.68 3.20
CA ASP A 34 -2.14 -7.14 1.95
C ASP A 34 -1.88 -5.94 1.01
N ALA A 35 -0.62 -5.53 0.96
CA ALA A 35 -0.17 -4.44 0.11
C ALA A 35 -0.41 -4.70 -1.39
N VAL A 36 -0.27 -5.95 -1.84
CA VAL A 36 -0.46 -6.32 -3.24
C VAL A 36 -1.93 -6.25 -3.60
N ALA A 37 -2.82 -6.81 -2.77
CA ALA A 37 -4.26 -6.72 -3.01
C ALA A 37 -4.75 -5.27 -3.01
N ALA A 38 -4.30 -4.45 -2.06
CA ALA A 38 -4.66 -3.04 -2.00
C ALA A 38 -4.24 -2.27 -3.27
N THR A 39 -3.00 -2.47 -3.73
CA THR A 39 -2.50 -1.82 -4.94
C THR A 39 -3.17 -2.36 -6.22
N ARG A 40 -3.51 -3.65 -6.29
CA ARG A 40 -4.32 -4.20 -7.40
C ARG A 40 -5.70 -3.56 -7.48
N GLY A 41 -6.36 -3.36 -6.34
CA GLY A 41 -7.64 -2.65 -6.26
C GLY A 41 -7.53 -1.21 -6.75
N LEU A 42 -6.47 -0.50 -6.36
CA LEU A 42 -6.18 0.85 -6.85
C LEU A 42 -5.96 0.87 -8.37
N ILE A 43 -5.15 -0.04 -8.92
CA ILE A 43 -4.91 -0.16 -10.37
C ILE A 43 -6.23 -0.39 -11.10
N GLN A 44 -7.05 -1.32 -10.61
CA GLN A 44 -8.37 -1.60 -11.16
C GLN A 44 -9.27 -0.35 -11.17
N ARG A 45 -9.37 0.39 -10.06
CA ARG A 45 -10.22 1.59 -9.96
C ARG A 45 -9.71 2.76 -10.80
N ARG A 46 -8.40 2.98 -10.87
CA ARG A 46 -7.82 4.18 -11.52
C ARG A 46 -7.41 3.97 -12.97
N LEU A 47 -6.84 2.82 -13.31
CA LEU A 47 -6.34 2.51 -14.66
C LEU A 47 -7.30 1.57 -15.41
N GLY A 48 -7.97 0.66 -14.70
CA GLY A 48 -8.90 -0.33 -15.25
C GLY A 48 -8.32 -1.76 -15.22
N ASP A 49 -9.22 -2.76 -15.23
CA ASP A 49 -8.88 -4.19 -15.04
C ASP A 49 -7.76 -4.71 -15.94
N ARG A 50 -7.76 -4.29 -17.21
CA ARG A 50 -6.78 -4.75 -18.21
C ARG A 50 -5.33 -4.49 -17.86
N PHE A 51 -5.05 -3.56 -16.94
CA PHE A 51 -3.69 -3.20 -16.55
C PHE A 51 -3.14 -4.05 -15.41
N ASN A 52 -4.00 -4.77 -14.67
CA ASN A 52 -3.56 -5.71 -13.64
C ASN A 52 -2.73 -6.88 -14.20
N ASP A 53 -2.94 -7.24 -15.47
CA ASP A 53 -2.18 -8.27 -16.16
C ASP A 53 -0.82 -7.77 -16.68
N GLN A 54 -0.72 -6.46 -16.93
CA GLN A 54 0.48 -5.80 -17.46
C GLN A 54 1.45 -5.38 -16.34
N ILE A 55 1.00 -5.38 -15.09
CA ILE A 55 1.78 -4.95 -13.92
C ILE A 55 1.95 -6.14 -12.97
N SER A 56 3.20 -6.51 -12.70
CA SER A 56 3.59 -7.42 -11.62
C SER A 56 3.96 -6.62 -10.38
N LEU A 57 3.46 -7.06 -9.23
CA LEU A 57 3.68 -6.42 -7.94
C LEU A 57 4.44 -7.40 -7.03
N ARG A 58 5.47 -6.91 -6.35
CA ARG A 58 6.29 -7.70 -5.43
C ARG A 58 6.51 -6.94 -4.12
N VAL A 59 6.42 -7.64 -3.00
CA VAL A 59 6.73 -7.05 -1.69
C VAL A 59 8.23 -7.17 -1.43
N LEU A 60 8.85 -6.06 -1.04
CA LEU A 60 10.24 -6.02 -0.56
C LEU A 60 10.25 -6.09 0.97
N PRO A 61 11.29 -6.68 1.58
CA PRO A 61 11.46 -6.58 3.02
C PRO A 61 11.58 -5.11 3.46
N PRO A 62 11.13 -4.77 4.67
CA PRO A 62 11.33 -3.44 5.22
C PRO A 62 12.82 -3.12 5.33
N ASP A 63 13.18 -1.87 5.04
CA ASP A 63 14.56 -1.39 5.18
C ASP A 63 14.86 -1.08 6.66
N SER A 64 16.14 -1.15 7.01
CA SER A 64 16.68 -0.95 8.36
C SER A 64 16.31 0.39 9.00
N ASP A 65 16.11 1.44 8.20
CA ASP A 65 15.74 2.78 8.66
C ASP A 65 14.22 3.03 8.70
N GLY A 66 13.42 2.05 8.25
CA GLY A 66 11.96 2.14 8.18
C GLY A 66 11.44 3.10 7.11
N LEU A 67 12.28 3.51 6.15
CA LEU A 67 11.85 4.36 5.03
C LEU A 67 11.18 3.54 3.93
N ASP A 68 10.25 4.18 3.22
CA ASP A 68 9.64 3.57 2.04
C ASP A 68 10.64 3.46 0.91
N VAL A 69 10.65 2.32 0.26
CA VAL A 69 11.48 2.03 -0.91
C VAL A 69 10.61 1.37 -1.96
N PHE A 70 10.80 1.79 -3.21
CA PHE A 70 10.29 1.06 -4.35
C PHE A 70 11.37 0.87 -5.41
N GLU A 71 11.25 -0.23 -6.12
CA GLU A 71 11.96 -0.52 -7.34
C GLU A 71 10.96 -0.66 -8.49
N LEU A 72 11.33 -0.11 -9.63
CA LEU A 72 10.55 -0.18 -10.85
C LEU A 72 11.42 -0.76 -11.96
N GLY A 73 10.90 -1.76 -12.65
CA GLY A 73 11.58 -2.40 -13.76
C GLY A 73 10.61 -2.96 -14.79
N SER A 74 11.14 -3.80 -15.67
CA SER A 74 10.33 -4.59 -16.59
C SER A 74 10.80 -6.03 -16.53
N ASP A 75 9.84 -6.93 -16.35
CA ASP A 75 10.04 -8.37 -16.38
C ASP A 75 9.32 -8.93 -17.61
N GLY A 76 10.10 -9.28 -18.63
CA GLY A 76 9.58 -9.69 -19.94
C GLY A 76 8.74 -8.58 -20.59
N GLN A 77 7.42 -8.78 -20.64
CA GLN A 77 6.45 -7.83 -21.20
C GLN A 77 5.68 -7.05 -20.13
N LYS A 78 5.90 -7.33 -18.85
CA LYS A 78 5.19 -6.71 -17.73
C LYS A 78 6.06 -5.66 -17.05
N ILE A 79 5.41 -4.66 -16.47
CA ILE A 79 6.04 -3.68 -15.58
C ILE A 79 6.12 -4.30 -14.19
N GLU A 80 7.31 -4.34 -13.62
CA GLU A 80 7.50 -4.85 -12.26
C GLU A 80 7.62 -3.67 -11.29
N ILE A 81 6.74 -3.62 -10.28
CA ILE A 81 6.85 -2.69 -9.15
C ILE A 81 7.09 -3.53 -7.90
N ALA A 82 8.28 -3.39 -7.32
CA ALA A 82 8.61 -4.01 -6.05
C ALA A 82 8.68 -2.95 -4.95
N ALA A 83 8.00 -3.10 -3.82
CA ALA A 83 8.01 -2.08 -2.77
C ALA A 83 7.79 -2.68 -1.38
N ASN A 84 8.23 -1.97 -0.34
CA ASN A 84 8.08 -2.43 1.05
C ASN A 84 6.72 -2.08 1.69
N SER A 85 5.92 -1.21 1.08
CA SER A 85 4.59 -0.83 1.55
C SER A 85 3.62 -0.56 0.40
N ALA A 86 2.31 -0.65 0.66
CA ALA A 86 1.27 -0.35 -0.33
C ALA A 86 1.36 1.10 -0.86
N SER A 87 1.65 2.06 0.03
CA SER A 87 1.86 3.47 -0.32
C SER A 87 3.10 3.66 -1.20
N ALA A 88 4.20 2.95 -0.90
CA ALA A 88 5.41 2.98 -1.74
C ALA A 88 5.15 2.38 -3.13
N MET A 89 4.36 1.31 -3.19
CA MET A 89 3.96 0.67 -4.44
C MET A 89 3.08 1.60 -5.31
N ALA A 90 2.09 2.25 -4.70
CA ALA A 90 1.25 3.24 -5.37
C ALA A 90 2.06 4.45 -5.85
N TYR A 91 2.99 4.95 -5.04
CA TYR A 91 3.88 6.03 -5.46
C TYR A 91 4.80 5.62 -6.62
N GLY A 92 5.31 4.38 -6.61
CA GLY A 92 6.07 3.81 -7.73
C GLY A 92 5.26 3.75 -9.04
N LEU A 93 3.96 3.44 -8.94
CA LEU A 93 3.03 3.50 -10.08
C LEU A 93 2.87 4.93 -10.60
N GLN A 94 2.65 5.91 -9.73
CA GLN A 94 2.54 7.32 -10.12
C GLN A 94 3.84 7.83 -10.77
N TRP A 95 4.99 7.43 -10.23
CA TRP A 95 6.29 7.77 -10.81
C TRP A 95 6.41 7.20 -12.22
N TYR A 96 6.00 5.94 -12.44
CA TYR A 96 5.99 5.33 -13.77
C TYR A 96 5.08 6.09 -14.75
N LEU A 97 3.86 6.43 -14.32
CA LEU A 97 2.93 7.21 -15.13
C LEU A 97 3.54 8.55 -15.55
N LYS A 98 4.20 9.26 -14.62
CA LYS A 98 4.83 10.55 -14.89
C LYS A 98 6.04 10.44 -15.81
N SER A 99 6.97 9.56 -15.46
CA SER A 99 8.29 9.51 -16.08
C SER A 99 8.31 8.77 -17.42
N VAL A 100 7.45 7.76 -17.59
CA VAL A 100 7.48 6.88 -18.76
C VAL A 100 6.26 7.06 -19.65
N VAL A 101 5.06 7.17 -19.07
CA VAL A 101 3.81 7.32 -19.85
C VAL A 101 3.49 8.80 -20.15
N HIS A 102 4.13 9.72 -19.42
CA HIS A 102 3.89 11.16 -19.49
C HIS A 102 2.45 11.55 -19.16
N THR A 103 1.88 10.91 -18.14
CA THR A 103 0.55 11.20 -17.58
C THR A 103 0.60 11.24 -16.05
N GLN A 104 -0.41 11.82 -15.41
CA GLN A 104 -0.49 11.89 -13.95
C GLN A 104 -1.94 11.96 -13.48
N THR A 105 -2.18 11.47 -12.27
CA THR A 105 -3.44 11.72 -11.57
C THR A 105 -3.51 13.12 -10.99
N ASP A 106 -4.70 13.70 -11.02
CA ASP A 106 -5.03 14.98 -10.39
C ASP A 106 -6.10 14.82 -9.31
N TRP A 107 -6.32 15.90 -8.57
CA TRP A 107 -7.25 15.95 -7.44
C TRP A 107 -8.69 15.65 -7.87
N ASP A 108 -9.10 16.18 -9.03
CA ASP A 108 -10.45 16.03 -9.59
C ASP A 108 -10.69 14.67 -10.24
N ASN A 109 -9.68 13.79 -10.21
CA ASN A 109 -9.78 12.41 -10.65
C ASN A 109 -10.15 12.29 -12.14
N HIS A 110 -9.60 13.16 -13.00
CA HIS A 110 -9.80 13.10 -14.44
C HIS A 110 -9.31 11.77 -15.02
N LYS A 111 -9.83 11.43 -16.20
CA LYS A 111 -9.51 10.18 -16.91
C LYS A 111 -8.08 10.22 -17.44
N LEU A 112 -7.30 9.22 -17.08
CA LEU A 112 -5.94 9.05 -17.59
C LEU A 112 -5.96 8.63 -19.06
N GLN A 113 -5.09 9.26 -19.86
CA GLN A 113 -4.84 8.84 -21.24
C GLN A 113 -3.70 7.82 -21.23
N LEU A 114 -4.06 6.55 -21.37
CA LEU A 114 -3.12 5.43 -21.29
C LEU A 114 -3.06 4.66 -22.61
N PRO A 115 -1.87 4.26 -23.08
CA PRO A 115 -1.75 3.37 -24.22
C PRO A 115 -2.37 2.00 -23.91
N LYS A 116 -2.70 1.23 -24.96
CA LYS A 116 -3.24 -0.14 -24.80
C LYS A 116 -2.24 -1.07 -24.09
N VAL A 117 -0.96 -0.92 -24.43
CA VAL A 117 0.16 -1.65 -23.84
C VAL A 117 1.08 -0.64 -23.16
N LEU A 118 1.39 -0.91 -21.89
CA LEU A 118 2.26 -0.07 -21.08
C LEU A 118 3.71 -0.11 -21.60
N PRO A 119 4.36 1.04 -21.86
CA PRO A 119 5.75 1.09 -22.32
C PRO A 119 6.71 0.51 -21.27
N LYS A 120 7.70 -0.25 -21.73
CA LYS A 120 8.73 -0.82 -20.86
C LYS A 120 9.62 0.25 -20.25
N VAL A 121 10.11 -0.05 -19.06
CA VAL A 121 11.10 0.75 -18.35
C VAL A 121 12.49 0.36 -18.86
N LYS A 122 13.24 1.33 -19.41
CA LYS A 122 14.54 1.08 -20.03
C LYS A 122 15.63 0.66 -19.03
N GLN A 123 15.59 1.21 -17.83
CA GLN A 123 16.58 0.98 -16.78
C GLN A 123 15.84 0.78 -15.46
N ARG A 124 16.26 -0.21 -14.68
CA ARG A 124 15.67 -0.45 -13.36
C ARG A 124 15.91 0.77 -12.47
N VAL A 125 14.85 1.28 -11.87
CA VAL A 125 14.88 2.46 -11.00
C VAL A 125 14.72 1.99 -9.57
N HIS A 126 15.56 2.51 -8.68
CA HIS A 126 15.43 2.34 -7.25
C HIS A 126 15.22 3.71 -6.63
N HIS A 127 14.14 3.87 -5.88
CA HIS A 127 13.82 5.12 -5.20
C HIS A 127 13.53 4.87 -3.74
N LYS A 128 14.28 5.59 -2.91
CA LYS A 128 14.13 5.63 -1.47
C LYS A 128 13.61 6.98 -1.04
N ARG A 129 12.62 6.96 -0.15
CA ARG A 129 12.02 8.18 0.40
C ARG A 129 12.99 8.87 1.36
N SER A 130 12.98 10.19 1.40
CA SER A 130 13.80 10.98 2.34
C SER A 130 13.16 11.18 3.71
N SER A 131 11.85 10.95 3.85
CA SER A 131 11.09 11.16 5.08
C SER A 131 10.25 9.93 5.42
N LYS A 132 10.09 9.64 6.72
CA LYS A 132 9.21 8.58 7.23
C LYS A 132 7.73 8.90 6.99
N PHE A 133 7.38 10.17 7.02
CA PHE A 133 6.00 10.63 6.96
C PHE A 133 5.83 11.70 5.88
N SER A 134 4.69 11.66 5.21
CA SER A 134 4.16 12.82 4.51
C SER A 134 2.70 12.96 4.86
N TYR A 135 2.39 14.16 5.32
CA TYR A 135 1.12 14.55 5.88
C TYR A 135 0.30 15.31 4.83
N TYR A 136 -1.01 15.14 4.88
CA TYR A 136 -1.93 15.81 3.98
C TYR A 136 -3.25 16.19 4.67
N GLN A 137 -3.84 17.28 4.20
CA GLN A 137 -5.06 17.98 4.67
C GLN A 137 -4.87 18.93 5.85
N ASN A 138 -5.69 19.97 5.90
CA ASN A 138 -5.86 20.83 7.08
C ASN A 138 -7.19 20.47 7.76
N VAL A 139 -7.34 20.78 9.06
CA VAL A 139 -8.62 20.66 9.77
C VAL A 139 -9.76 21.38 9.06
N CYS A 140 -9.48 22.50 8.42
CA CYS A 140 -10.46 23.28 7.67
C CYS A 140 -10.90 22.61 6.35
N THR A 141 -10.05 21.77 5.75
CA THR A 141 -10.33 21.14 4.44
C THR A 141 -11.60 20.28 4.50
N VAL A 142 -11.88 19.69 5.66
CA VAL A 142 -13.06 18.86 5.89
C VAL A 142 -14.34 19.67 5.68
N SER A 143 -14.45 20.83 6.31
CA SER A 143 -15.64 21.67 6.20
C SER A 143 -15.74 22.39 4.86
N TYR A 144 -14.62 22.87 4.30
CA TYR A 144 -14.65 23.66 3.07
C TYR A 144 -14.76 22.83 1.80
N SER A 145 -14.20 21.62 1.77
CA SER A 145 -14.00 20.89 0.52
C SER A 145 -14.64 19.50 0.50
N SER A 146 -14.67 18.79 1.63
CA SER A 146 -15.14 17.40 1.68
C SER A 146 -16.39 17.15 2.53
N TRP A 147 -17.09 18.20 2.97
CA TRP A 147 -18.26 18.07 3.85
C TRP A 147 -19.45 17.33 3.20
N THR A 148 -19.56 17.37 1.87
CA THR A 148 -20.60 16.65 1.10
C THR A 148 -20.13 15.30 0.56
N TRP A 149 -18.89 14.90 0.82
CA TRP A 149 -18.32 13.72 0.20
C TRP A 149 -18.87 12.43 0.83
N GLY A 150 -19.48 11.59 0.00
CA GLY A 150 -19.74 10.19 0.33
C GLY A 150 -18.52 9.30 0.08
N TRP A 151 -18.66 8.01 0.41
CA TRP A 151 -17.57 7.02 0.27
C TRP A 151 -16.95 6.98 -1.14
N SER A 152 -17.77 7.08 -2.20
CA SER A 152 -17.28 7.00 -3.58
C SER A 152 -16.35 8.15 -3.98
N GLN A 153 -16.47 9.32 -3.35
CA GLN A 153 -15.55 10.45 -3.54
C GLN A 153 -14.29 10.24 -2.70
N TRP A 154 -14.46 9.81 -1.46
CA TRP A 154 -13.34 9.49 -0.56
C TRP A 154 -12.45 8.39 -1.09
N GLU A 155 -13.00 7.30 -1.65
CA GLU A 155 -12.22 6.20 -2.22
C GLU A 155 -11.28 6.70 -3.34
N LYS A 156 -11.81 7.51 -4.27
CA LYS A 156 -11.02 8.13 -5.35
C LYS A 156 -9.93 9.04 -4.81
N HIS A 157 -10.26 9.80 -3.77
CA HIS A 157 -9.31 10.72 -3.15
C HIS A 157 -8.22 9.99 -2.36
N ILE A 158 -8.55 8.88 -1.69
CA ILE A 158 -7.58 8.00 -1.02
C ILE A 158 -6.64 7.36 -2.03
N ASP A 159 -7.15 6.89 -3.18
CA ASP A 159 -6.31 6.40 -4.27
C ASP A 159 -5.34 7.50 -4.75
N TRP A 160 -5.83 8.73 -4.94
CA TRP A 160 -4.98 9.87 -5.30
C TRP A 160 -3.93 10.18 -4.22
N MET A 161 -4.30 10.15 -2.93
CA MET A 161 -3.36 10.34 -1.82
C MET A 161 -2.26 9.27 -1.83
N ALA A 162 -2.62 8.00 -2.04
CA ALA A 162 -1.67 6.89 -2.11
C ALA A 162 -0.70 7.03 -3.29
N LEU A 163 -1.21 7.40 -4.48
CA LEU A 163 -0.40 7.67 -5.67
C LEU A 163 0.57 8.84 -5.47
N ASN A 164 0.22 9.84 -4.66
CA ASN A 164 1.11 10.96 -4.31
C ASN A 164 2.01 10.65 -3.10
N GLY A 165 1.98 9.42 -2.58
CA GLY A 165 2.85 8.97 -1.50
C GLY A 165 2.43 9.46 -0.11
N THR A 166 1.25 10.05 0.05
CA THR A 166 0.73 10.46 1.37
C THR A 166 0.64 9.25 2.29
N LYS A 167 1.19 9.40 3.50
CA LYS A 167 1.20 8.33 4.52
C LYS A 167 0.30 8.63 5.70
N ILE A 168 0.21 9.90 6.07
CA ILE A 168 -0.64 10.36 7.15
C ILE A 168 -1.61 11.37 6.55
N TYR A 169 -2.88 11.21 6.87
CA TYR A 169 -3.91 12.18 6.53
C TYR A 169 -4.76 12.45 7.75
N LEU A 170 -5.39 13.62 7.78
CA LEU A 170 -6.35 13.94 8.82
C LEU A 170 -7.62 13.10 8.62
N LYS A 171 -7.95 12.26 9.60
CA LYS A 171 -9.25 11.61 9.69
C LYS A 171 -10.14 12.43 10.62
N SER A 172 -10.95 13.31 10.06
CA SER A 172 -12.12 13.86 10.77
C SER A 172 -13.29 12.91 10.55
N PHE A 173 -14.12 12.72 11.58
CA PHE A 173 -15.19 11.71 11.62
C PHE A 173 -16.02 11.70 10.32
N MET A 174 -15.94 10.59 9.57
CA MET A 174 -16.88 10.22 8.49
C MET A 174 -18.16 9.66 9.10
#